data_AF-A0A1Z5YSQ4-F1
#
_entry.id   AF-A0A1Z5YSQ4-F1
#
_cell.length_a   1.000
_cell.length_b   1.000
_cell.length_c   1.000
_cell.angle_alpha   90.00
_cell.angle_beta   90.00
_cell.angle_gamma   90.00
#
_symmetry.space_group_name_H-M   'P 1'
#
loop_
_entity.id
_entity.type
_entity.pdbx_description
1 polymer ?
#
loop_
_entity_poly.entity_id
_entity_poly.type
_entity_poly.pdbx_seq_one_letter_code
_entity_poly.pdbx_strand_id
1 'polypeptide(L)'
;MSGTLNNASLKTGRSFDLGKMNLRQLWIAYLTYPTILLYFALVVVSVAAAAHFFAGWGATLVSIVAVILVYPLAWYLLHRYVLHGRLLYKMKWTSALWKRIHFDHHQDPHLLDVLFGSPATTLPTIAIITLPIGYLIGGWGAAATAFGTGVTITCIYEFFHCIQHLNYKPRAPWIQRMKARHVLHHFHDEDGNFGITSFLVDRIFGSYYRDAKARPRSPTVFNLGYDVKEANTYPWVMDLTGSPPRDRPDGARAPAGKTPDSARHAA
;
A
#
# COMPACT_ATOMS: atom_id res chain seq x y z
N MET A 1 11.18 -30.12 12.53
CA MET A 1 9.96 -29.31 12.76
C MET A 1 10.01 -28.79 14.19
N SER A 2 9.39 -27.64 14.48
CA SER A 2 9.23 -27.06 15.83
C SER A 2 10.34 -26.10 16.30
N GLY A 3 10.12 -24.82 16.00
CA GLY A 3 10.88 -23.66 16.47
C GLY A 3 10.29 -22.38 15.86
N THR A 4 9.81 -22.48 14.62
CA THR A 4 9.24 -21.36 13.84
C THR A 4 7.81 -20.94 14.23
N LEU A 5 7.10 -21.71 15.07
CA LEU A 5 5.73 -21.40 15.50
C LEU A 5 5.67 -20.76 16.90
N ASN A 6 6.81 -20.60 17.58
CA ASN A 6 6.90 -19.94 18.89
C ASN A 6 7.32 -18.47 18.76
N ASN A 7 6.79 -17.74 17.77
CA ASN A 7 6.91 -16.29 17.75
C ASN A 7 5.81 -15.71 18.64
N ALA A 8 6.18 -15.10 19.76
CA ALA A 8 5.24 -14.55 20.74
C ALA A 8 4.26 -13.53 20.11
N SER A 9 4.67 -12.81 19.06
CA SER A 9 3.80 -11.88 18.31
C SER A 9 2.58 -12.55 17.70
N LEU A 10 2.71 -13.79 17.17
CA LEU A 10 1.60 -14.57 16.61
C LEU A 10 0.56 -14.94 17.69
N LYS A 11 0.98 -15.11 18.95
CA LYS A 11 0.12 -15.55 20.07
C LYS A 11 -0.58 -14.40 20.79
N THR A 12 -0.04 -13.19 20.74
CA THR A 12 -0.53 -12.05 21.53
C THR A 12 -1.49 -11.13 20.77
N GLY A 13 -1.83 -11.41 19.50
CA GLY A 13 -2.64 -10.50 18.68
C GLY A 13 -1.98 -9.14 18.45
N ARG A 14 -0.64 -9.06 18.57
CA ARG A 14 0.14 -7.86 18.27
C ARG A 14 0.53 -7.89 16.80
N SER A 15 0.53 -6.72 16.16
CA SER A 15 0.91 -6.50 14.76
C SER A 15 2.02 -7.44 14.28
N PHE A 16 1.76 -8.18 13.22
CA PHE A 16 2.77 -9.05 12.60
C PHE A 16 3.90 -8.19 12.03
N ASP A 17 5.14 -8.49 12.39
CA ASP A 17 6.35 -7.80 11.90
C ASP A 17 6.98 -8.61 10.76
N LEU A 18 6.79 -8.14 9.53
CA LEU A 18 7.31 -8.76 8.30
C LEU A 18 8.84 -8.80 8.25
N GLY A 19 9.54 -7.93 8.98
CA GLY A 19 11.00 -7.96 9.10
C GLY A 19 11.50 -9.20 9.85
N LYS A 20 10.64 -9.81 10.68
CA LYS A 20 10.96 -10.97 11.54
C LYS A 20 10.27 -12.26 11.10
N MET A 21 9.62 -12.26 9.93
CA MET A 21 8.89 -13.41 9.41
C MET A 21 9.59 -14.04 8.21
N ASN A 22 9.44 -15.35 8.08
CA ASN A 22 9.74 -16.08 6.84
C ASN A 22 8.47 -16.27 6.00
N LEU A 23 8.64 -16.78 4.77
CA LEU A 23 7.54 -16.96 3.81
C LEU A 23 6.43 -17.89 4.34
N ARG A 24 6.77 -18.94 5.09
CA ARG A 24 5.77 -19.87 5.65
C ARG A 24 4.91 -19.17 6.71
N GLN A 25 5.53 -18.36 7.57
CA GLN A 25 4.80 -17.58 8.56
C GLN A 25 3.91 -16.54 7.89
N LEU A 26 4.37 -15.91 6.80
CA LEU A 26 3.55 -14.99 6.02
C LEU A 26 2.30 -15.68 5.48
N TRP A 27 2.42 -16.86 4.86
CA TRP A 27 1.26 -17.60 4.37
C TRP A 27 0.22 -17.87 5.45
N ILE A 28 0.66 -18.31 6.63
CA ILE A 28 -0.24 -18.56 7.77
C ILE A 28 -0.90 -17.24 8.17
N ALA A 29 -0.12 -16.20 8.46
CA ALA A 29 -0.64 -14.91 8.91
C ALA A 29 -1.63 -14.32 7.92
N TYR A 30 -1.30 -14.32 6.62
CA TYR A 30 -2.13 -13.79 5.54
C TYR A 30 -3.46 -14.55 5.42
N LEU A 31 -3.43 -15.88 5.37
CA LEU A 31 -4.63 -16.71 5.21
C LEU A 31 -5.52 -16.74 6.47
N THR A 32 -5.00 -16.34 7.62
CA THR A 32 -5.78 -16.20 8.87
C THR A 32 -6.16 -14.76 9.20
N TYR A 33 -5.71 -13.78 8.39
CA TYR A 33 -5.95 -12.37 8.70
C TYR A 33 -7.44 -12.02 8.48
N PRO A 34 -8.13 -11.39 9.46
CA PRO A 34 -9.57 -11.16 9.37
C PRO A 34 -10.04 -10.43 8.10
N THR A 35 -9.29 -9.42 7.66
CA THR A 35 -9.59 -8.69 6.40
C THR A 35 -9.52 -9.60 5.18
N ILE A 36 -8.53 -10.48 5.10
CA ILE A 36 -8.38 -11.42 3.98
C ILE A 36 -9.50 -12.46 3.98
N LEU A 37 -9.89 -12.97 5.16
CA LEU A 37 -11.03 -13.87 5.30
C LEU A 37 -12.34 -13.20 4.87
N LEU A 38 -12.55 -11.93 5.23
CA LEU A 38 -13.67 -11.13 4.75
C LEU A 38 -13.65 -11.01 3.22
N TYR A 39 -12.49 -10.74 2.61
CA TYR A 39 -12.37 -10.67 1.15
C TYR A 39 -12.69 -12.01 0.48
N PHE A 40 -12.22 -13.14 1.01
CA PHE A 40 -12.60 -14.46 0.49
C PHE A 40 -14.10 -14.71 0.60
N ALA A 41 -14.74 -14.36 1.71
CA ALA A 41 -16.18 -14.45 1.86
C ALA A 41 -16.92 -13.58 0.81
N LEU A 42 -16.46 -12.35 0.59
CA LEU A 42 -17.04 -11.44 -0.41
C LEU A 42 -16.84 -11.93 -1.84
N VAL A 43 -15.71 -12.57 -2.15
CA VAL A 43 -15.50 -13.22 -3.45
C VAL A 43 -16.50 -14.35 -3.65
N VAL A 44 -16.71 -15.21 -2.65
CA VAL A 44 -17.72 -16.30 -2.71
C VAL A 44 -19.13 -15.73 -2.90
N VAL A 45 -19.51 -14.70 -2.13
CA VAL A 45 -20.81 -14.01 -2.28
C VAL A 45 -20.95 -13.40 -3.68
N SER A 46 -19.90 -12.78 -4.20
CA SER A 46 -19.89 -12.18 -5.54
C SER A 46 -20.07 -13.23 -6.63
N VAL A 47 -19.42 -14.39 -6.50
CA VAL A 47 -19.58 -15.52 -7.43
C VAL A 47 -21.01 -16.08 -7.37
N ALA A 48 -21.56 -16.25 -6.16
CA ALA A 48 -22.94 -16.71 -5.98
C ALA A 48 -23.96 -15.72 -6.58
N ALA A 49 -23.76 -14.41 -6.37
CA ALA A 49 -24.58 -13.37 -6.96
C ALA A 49 -24.44 -13.31 -8.49
N ALA A 50 -23.22 -13.44 -9.02
CA ALA A 50 -22.97 -13.48 -10.45
C ALA A 50 -23.63 -14.70 -11.12
N ALA A 51 -23.66 -15.85 -10.44
CA ALA A 51 -24.36 -17.06 -10.91
C ALA A 51 -25.88 -16.90 -10.84
N HIS A 52 -26.41 -16.29 -9.78
CA HIS A 52 -27.85 -16.05 -9.62
C HIS A 52 -28.38 -15.05 -10.66
N PHE A 53 -27.66 -13.95 -10.90
CA PHE A 53 -28.00 -12.91 -11.87
C PHE A 53 -27.27 -13.09 -13.20
N PHE A 54 -27.03 -14.34 -13.62
CA PHE A 54 -26.13 -14.65 -14.74
C PHE A 54 -26.40 -13.81 -15.99
N ALA A 55 -25.40 -12.98 -16.35
CA ALA A 55 -25.48 -12.02 -17.44
C ALA A 55 -25.02 -12.59 -18.80
N GLY A 56 -24.70 -13.89 -18.85
CA GLY A 56 -24.07 -14.53 -20.00
C GLY A 56 -22.54 -14.47 -19.96
N TRP A 57 -21.90 -15.49 -20.55
CA TRP A 57 -20.43 -15.63 -20.52
C TRP A 57 -19.67 -14.45 -21.12
N GLY A 58 -20.21 -13.83 -22.15
CA GLY A 58 -19.60 -12.64 -22.78
C GLY A 58 -19.50 -11.47 -21.80
N ALA A 59 -20.60 -11.09 -21.17
CA ALA A 59 -20.63 -9.99 -20.20
C ALA A 59 -19.76 -10.30 -18.96
N THR A 60 -19.76 -11.55 -18.49
CA THR A 60 -18.89 -12.02 -17.40
C THR A 60 -17.42 -11.85 -17.76
N LEU A 61 -16.98 -12.37 -18.92
CA LEU A 61 -15.57 -12.30 -19.32
C LEU A 61 -15.13 -10.85 -19.58
N VAL A 62 -15.95 -10.06 -20.26
CA VAL A 62 -15.66 -8.64 -20.53
C VAL A 62 -15.54 -7.86 -19.21
N SER A 63 -16.39 -8.13 -18.22
CA SER A 63 -16.29 -7.52 -16.89
C SER A 63 -14.98 -7.84 -16.17
N ILE A 64 -14.55 -9.11 -16.21
CA ILE A 64 -13.27 -9.54 -15.61
C ILE A 64 -12.10 -8.80 -16.26
N VAL A 65 -12.03 -8.82 -17.60
CA VAL A 65 -10.95 -8.18 -18.36
C VAL A 65 -10.95 -6.67 -18.13
N ALA A 66 -12.12 -6.02 -18.15
CA ALA A 66 -12.24 -4.59 -17.90
C ALA A 66 -11.67 -4.21 -16.53
N VAL A 67 -12.00 -4.95 -15.47
CA VAL A 67 -11.48 -4.69 -14.13
C VAL A 67 -9.97 -4.94 -14.05
N ILE A 68 -9.44 -6.01 -14.67
CA ILE A 68 -7.99 -6.28 -14.73
C ILE A 68 -7.23 -5.11 -15.38
N LEU A 69 -7.79 -4.49 -16.42
CA LEU A 69 -7.17 -3.38 -17.12
C LEU A 69 -7.29 -2.05 -16.36
N VAL A 70 -8.43 -1.79 -15.72
CA VAL A 70 -8.69 -0.56 -14.96
C VAL A 70 -7.94 -0.55 -13.63
N TYR A 71 -7.80 -1.69 -12.96
CA TYR A 71 -7.26 -1.76 -11.60
C TYR A 71 -5.85 -1.14 -11.45
N PRO A 72 -4.85 -1.41 -12.32
CA PRO A 72 -3.54 -0.78 -12.20
C PRO A 72 -3.60 0.75 -12.33
N LEU A 73 -4.48 1.28 -13.18
CA LEU A 73 -4.68 2.72 -13.34
C LEU A 73 -5.35 3.32 -12.11
N ALA A 74 -6.42 2.71 -11.62
CA ALA A 74 -7.09 3.11 -10.39
C ALA A 74 -6.13 3.13 -9.20
N TRP A 75 -5.35 2.06 -9.01
CA TRP A 75 -4.33 1.99 -7.97
C TRP A 75 -3.31 3.12 -8.11
N TYR A 76 -2.76 3.33 -9.31
CA TYR A 76 -1.79 4.40 -9.56
C TYR A 76 -2.32 5.78 -9.15
N LEU A 77 -3.54 6.12 -9.58
CA LEU A 77 -4.16 7.40 -9.27
C LEU A 77 -4.41 7.56 -7.76
N LEU A 78 -4.93 6.52 -7.11
CA LEU A 78 -5.15 6.54 -5.66
C LEU A 78 -3.84 6.65 -4.90
N HIS A 79 -2.85 5.82 -5.24
CA HIS A 79 -1.56 5.80 -4.57
C HIS A 79 -0.87 7.16 -4.70
N ARG A 80 -0.79 7.71 -5.91
CA ARG A 80 -0.12 8.99 -6.15
C ARG A 80 -0.86 10.19 -5.60
N TYR A 81 -2.16 10.31 -5.83
CA TYR A 81 -2.89 11.56 -5.59
C TYR A 81 -3.71 11.56 -4.29
N VAL A 82 -4.01 10.38 -3.73
CA VAL A 82 -4.77 10.26 -2.47
C VAL A 82 -3.83 9.83 -1.34
N LEU A 83 -3.11 8.73 -1.51
CA LEU A 83 -2.26 8.16 -0.46
C LEU A 83 -1.00 9.01 -0.22
N HIS A 84 -0.33 9.46 -1.27
CA HIS A 84 0.76 10.46 -1.21
C HIS A 84 0.25 11.91 -1.28
N GLY A 85 -1.06 12.11 -1.36
CA GLY A 85 -1.67 13.42 -1.48
C GLY A 85 -1.53 14.24 -0.18
N ARG A 86 -1.15 15.51 -0.30
CA ARG A 86 -0.91 16.40 0.87
C ARG A 86 -2.15 17.14 1.36
N LEU A 87 -3.31 16.89 0.76
CA LEU A 87 -4.54 17.63 1.08
C LEU A 87 -5.19 17.12 2.37
N LEU A 88 -5.24 15.79 2.55
CA LEU A 88 -6.03 15.18 3.62
C LEU A 88 -5.45 15.44 5.02
N TYR A 89 -4.12 15.55 5.17
CA TYR A 89 -3.54 15.88 6.47
C TYR A 89 -3.78 17.34 6.88
N LYS A 90 -4.13 18.25 5.96
CA LYS A 90 -4.33 19.68 6.27
C LYS A 90 -5.65 19.93 6.99
N MET A 91 -6.63 19.05 6.79
CA MET A 91 -7.96 19.15 7.40
C MET A 91 -8.07 18.18 8.58
N LYS A 92 -8.48 18.69 9.76
CA LYS A 92 -8.58 17.91 11.00
C LYS A 92 -9.40 16.63 10.82
N TRP A 93 -10.57 16.72 10.17
CA TRP A 93 -11.50 15.59 10.01
C TRP A 93 -11.04 14.49 9.05
N THR A 94 -10.06 14.75 8.17
CA THR A 94 -9.47 13.74 7.28
C THR A 94 -8.06 13.31 7.67
N SER A 95 -7.42 14.00 8.63
CA SER A 95 -6.04 13.73 9.03
C SER A 95 -5.82 12.30 9.54
N ALA A 96 -6.73 11.78 10.35
CA ALA A 96 -6.68 10.40 10.85
C ALA A 96 -6.80 9.37 9.72
N LEU A 97 -7.64 9.66 8.72
CA LEU A 97 -7.77 8.81 7.53
C LEU A 97 -6.45 8.78 6.75
N TRP A 98 -5.88 9.95 6.43
CA TRP A 98 -4.60 10.04 5.71
C TRP A 98 -3.47 9.33 6.44
N LYS A 99 -3.37 9.55 7.76
CA LYS A 99 -2.41 8.88 8.63
C LYS A 99 -2.49 7.37 8.45
N ARG A 100 -3.70 6.81 8.52
CA ARG A 100 -3.96 5.37 8.54
C ARG A 100 -3.85 4.67 7.18
N ILE A 101 -4.22 5.34 6.10
CA ILE A 101 -4.28 4.71 4.77
C ILE A 101 -2.90 4.52 4.15
N HIS A 102 -1.90 5.33 4.52
CA HIS A 102 -0.56 5.18 3.94
C HIS A 102 0.61 5.79 4.71
N PHE A 103 0.43 6.93 5.38
CA PHE A 103 1.54 7.57 6.10
C PHE A 103 2.16 6.65 7.16
N ASP A 104 1.35 5.94 7.95
CA ASP A 104 1.83 4.98 8.94
C ASP A 104 2.63 3.83 8.30
N HIS A 105 2.28 3.42 7.08
CA HIS A 105 3.02 2.42 6.34
C HIS A 105 4.39 2.93 5.88
N HIS A 106 4.50 4.20 5.46
CA HIS A 106 5.80 4.80 5.17
C HIS A 106 6.66 4.99 6.42
N GLN A 107 6.05 5.30 7.57
CA GLN A 107 6.75 5.42 8.85
C GLN A 107 7.28 4.08 9.38
N ASP A 108 6.50 3.01 9.25
CA ASP A 108 6.91 1.64 9.63
C ASP A 108 6.44 0.60 8.60
N PRO A 109 7.24 0.37 7.53
CA PRO A 109 6.84 -0.48 6.41
C PRO A 109 6.85 -1.99 6.74
N HIS A 110 7.29 -2.40 7.93
CA HIS A 110 7.35 -3.80 8.31
C HIS A 110 6.12 -4.27 9.10
N LEU A 111 5.30 -3.36 9.61
CA LEU A 111 4.09 -3.70 10.35
C LEU A 111 2.96 -4.10 9.39
N LEU A 112 2.45 -5.32 9.55
CA LEU A 112 1.40 -5.86 8.68
C LEU A 112 0.08 -5.09 8.79
N ASP A 113 -0.26 -4.60 10.00
CA ASP A 113 -1.54 -3.94 10.24
C ASP A 113 -1.69 -2.62 9.49
N VAL A 114 -0.58 -1.94 9.19
CA VAL A 114 -0.57 -0.70 8.40
C VAL A 114 -0.33 -0.97 6.92
N LEU A 115 0.05 -2.20 6.55
CA LEU A 115 0.22 -2.64 5.18
C LEU A 115 -1.14 -2.90 4.51
N PHE A 116 -2.06 -3.55 5.23
CA PHE A 116 -3.43 -3.72 4.73
C PHE A 116 -4.25 -2.44 4.92
N GLY A 117 -4.98 -2.07 3.87
CA GLY A 117 -5.99 -1.04 3.96
C GLY A 117 -7.14 -1.51 4.85
N SER A 118 -7.71 -0.61 5.64
CA SER A 118 -8.92 -0.93 6.41
C SER A 118 -10.05 -1.35 5.45
N PRO A 119 -10.80 -2.43 5.72
CA PRO A 119 -11.96 -2.80 4.89
C PRO A 119 -12.94 -1.65 4.70
N ALA A 120 -13.07 -0.77 5.70
CA ALA A 120 -13.96 0.38 5.68
C ALA A 120 -13.55 1.45 4.64
N THR A 121 -12.29 1.48 4.22
CA THR A 121 -11.80 2.37 3.16
C THR A 121 -11.65 1.61 1.85
N THR A 122 -11.12 0.39 1.90
CA THR A 122 -10.77 -0.39 0.71
C THR A 122 -12.00 -0.89 -0.04
N LEU A 123 -12.99 -1.46 0.66
CA LEU A 123 -14.18 -2.05 0.01
C LEU A 123 -15.08 -1.01 -0.67
N PRO A 124 -15.40 0.15 -0.06
CA PRO A 124 -16.15 1.20 -0.76
C PRO A 124 -15.42 1.70 -2.00
N THR A 125 -14.09 1.87 -1.96
CA THR A 125 -13.32 2.28 -3.13
C THR A 125 -13.39 1.24 -4.24
N ILE A 126 -13.22 -0.05 -3.93
CA ILE A 126 -13.36 -1.13 -4.92
C ILE A 126 -14.78 -1.13 -5.50
N ALA A 127 -15.81 -1.02 -4.66
CA ALA A 127 -17.21 -1.01 -5.08
C ALA A 127 -17.52 0.15 -6.03
N ILE A 128 -17.11 1.38 -5.66
CA ILE A 128 -17.32 2.60 -6.46
C ILE A 128 -16.67 2.47 -7.84
N ILE A 129 -15.50 1.84 -7.93
CA ILE A 129 -14.78 1.70 -9.19
C ILE A 129 -15.36 0.56 -10.03
N THR A 130 -15.63 -0.60 -9.43
CA THR A 130 -15.89 -1.84 -10.18
C THR A 130 -17.37 -2.12 -10.43
N LEU A 131 -18.28 -1.80 -9.50
CA LEU A 131 -19.70 -2.06 -9.67
C LEU A 131 -20.29 -1.32 -10.89
N PRO A 132 -20.02 -0.01 -11.10
CA PRO A 132 -20.55 0.69 -12.27
C PRO A 132 -20.04 0.11 -13.59
N ILE A 133 -18.76 -0.30 -13.65
CA ILE A 133 -18.16 -0.92 -14.84
C ILE A 133 -18.93 -2.19 -15.20
N GLY A 134 -19.09 -3.11 -14.26
CA GLY A 134 -19.80 -4.36 -14.51
C GLY A 134 -21.28 -4.13 -14.82
N TYR A 135 -21.94 -3.22 -14.10
CA TYR A 135 -23.35 -2.91 -14.33
C TYR A 135 -23.60 -2.39 -15.76
N LEU A 136 -22.73 -1.50 -16.26
CA LEU A 136 -22.82 -0.99 -17.63
C LEU A 136 -22.56 -2.05 -18.69
N ILE A 137 -21.81 -3.11 -18.37
CA ILE A 137 -21.50 -4.21 -19.30
C ILE A 137 -22.65 -5.21 -19.40
N GLY A 138 -23.31 -5.55 -18.29
CA GLY A 138 -24.30 -6.63 -18.28
C GLY A 138 -25.21 -6.68 -17.06
N GLY A 139 -25.48 -5.53 -16.42
CA GLY A 139 -26.37 -5.45 -15.26
C GLY A 139 -25.80 -6.11 -14.00
N TRP A 140 -26.68 -6.57 -13.11
CA TRP A 140 -26.30 -7.00 -11.76
C TRP A 140 -25.35 -8.21 -11.70
N GLY A 141 -25.47 -9.18 -12.61
CA GLY A 141 -24.53 -10.32 -12.65
C GLY A 141 -23.12 -9.91 -13.06
N ALA A 142 -23.01 -9.00 -14.03
CA ALA A 142 -21.74 -8.43 -14.46
C ALA A 142 -21.15 -7.48 -13.40
N ALA A 143 -22.00 -6.71 -12.70
CA ALA A 143 -21.58 -5.90 -11.54
C ALA A 143 -20.99 -6.76 -10.42
N ALA A 144 -21.67 -7.86 -10.05
CA ALA A 144 -21.16 -8.82 -9.07
C ALA A 144 -19.85 -9.45 -9.52
N THR A 145 -19.74 -9.81 -10.81
CA THR A 145 -18.50 -10.32 -11.41
C THR A 145 -17.36 -9.30 -11.29
N ALA A 146 -17.61 -8.04 -11.64
CA ALA A 146 -16.62 -6.97 -11.60
C ALA A 146 -16.15 -6.69 -10.16
N PHE A 147 -17.07 -6.63 -9.19
CA PHE A 147 -16.73 -6.44 -7.79
C PHE A 147 -15.93 -7.62 -7.22
N GLY A 148 -16.35 -8.86 -7.47
CA GLY A 148 -15.62 -10.06 -7.05
C GLY A 148 -14.22 -10.12 -7.69
N THR A 149 -14.09 -9.69 -8.95
CA THR A 149 -12.79 -9.56 -9.61
C THR A 149 -11.91 -8.51 -8.93
N GLY A 150 -12.46 -7.35 -8.62
CA GLY A 150 -11.75 -6.27 -7.91
C GLY A 150 -11.22 -6.74 -6.56
N VAL A 151 -12.07 -7.35 -5.73
CA VAL A 151 -11.69 -7.91 -4.42
C VAL A 151 -10.62 -9.01 -4.57
N THR A 152 -10.75 -9.88 -5.57
CA THR A 152 -9.75 -10.92 -5.86
C THR A 152 -8.39 -10.31 -6.22
N ILE A 153 -8.37 -9.28 -7.07
CA ILE A 153 -7.14 -8.58 -7.42
C ILE A 153 -6.54 -7.90 -6.18
N THR A 154 -7.37 -7.31 -5.31
CA THR A 154 -6.91 -6.72 -4.04
C THR A 154 -6.20 -7.75 -3.16
N CYS A 155 -6.75 -8.96 -2.99
CA CYS A 155 -6.06 -10.04 -2.28
C CYS A 155 -4.67 -10.33 -2.92
N ILE A 156 -4.61 -10.44 -4.25
CA ILE A 156 -3.34 -10.73 -4.93
C ILE A 156 -2.33 -9.59 -4.70
N TYR A 157 -2.78 -8.34 -4.82
CA TYR A 157 -1.96 -7.15 -4.59
C TYR A 157 -1.43 -7.10 -3.16
N GLU A 158 -2.29 -7.27 -2.16
CA GLU A 158 -1.95 -7.24 -0.75
C GLU A 158 -0.95 -8.35 -0.40
N PHE A 159 -1.11 -9.56 -0.94
CA PHE A 159 -0.15 -10.64 -0.73
C PHE A 159 1.24 -10.31 -1.32
N PHE A 160 1.28 -9.77 -2.54
CA PHE A 160 2.55 -9.37 -3.15
C PHE A 160 3.17 -8.16 -2.45
N HIS A 161 2.36 -7.23 -1.96
CA HIS A 161 2.82 -6.12 -1.12
C HIS A 161 3.49 -6.65 0.15
N CYS A 162 2.91 -7.64 0.83
CA CYS A 162 3.57 -8.32 1.95
C CYS A 162 4.94 -8.91 1.56
N ILE A 163 5.04 -9.59 0.42
CA ILE A 163 6.32 -10.16 -0.07
C ILE A 163 7.38 -9.07 -0.30
N GLN A 164 6.96 -7.90 -0.78
CA GLN A 164 7.86 -6.79 -1.05
C GLN A 164 8.49 -6.24 0.25
N HIS A 165 7.77 -6.30 1.38
CA HIS A 165 8.24 -5.88 2.71
C HIS A 165 8.83 -6.99 3.60
N LEU A 166 8.58 -8.26 3.25
CA LEU A 166 9.13 -9.42 3.97
C LEU A 166 10.66 -9.43 3.91
N ASN A 167 11.38 -9.81 4.96
CA ASN A 167 12.84 -9.99 4.90
C ASN A 167 13.25 -11.30 4.20
N TYR A 168 12.89 -11.41 2.92
CA TYR A 168 13.03 -12.61 2.09
C TYR A 168 13.43 -12.21 0.67
N LYS A 169 14.33 -12.98 0.04
CA LYS A 169 14.68 -12.82 -1.38
C LYS A 169 13.84 -13.78 -2.23
N PRO A 170 12.89 -13.28 -3.04
CA PRO A 170 12.08 -14.12 -3.92
C PRO A 170 12.93 -14.90 -4.93
N ARG A 171 12.54 -16.13 -5.25
CA ARG A 171 13.22 -16.93 -6.28
C ARG A 171 12.96 -16.39 -7.69
N ALA A 172 11.71 -16.02 -8.00
CA ALA A 172 11.33 -15.57 -9.32
C ALA A 172 11.90 -14.17 -9.65
N PRO A 173 12.61 -13.97 -10.77
CA PRO A 173 13.23 -12.69 -11.12
C PRO A 173 12.24 -11.53 -11.26
N TRP A 174 11.01 -11.80 -11.68
CA TRP A 174 9.98 -10.77 -11.80
C TRP A 174 9.51 -10.26 -10.42
N ILE A 175 9.36 -11.15 -9.42
CA ILE A 175 9.04 -10.76 -8.04
C ILE A 175 10.20 -10.00 -7.42
N GLN A 176 11.45 -10.41 -7.69
CA GLN A 176 12.63 -9.66 -7.23
C GLN A 176 12.65 -8.23 -7.79
N ARG A 177 12.37 -8.06 -9.10
CA ARG A 177 12.26 -6.74 -9.73
C ARG A 177 11.13 -5.91 -9.12
N MET A 178 9.97 -6.52 -8.93
CA MET A 178 8.81 -5.87 -8.33
C MET A 178 9.12 -5.37 -6.91
N LYS A 179 9.68 -6.25 -6.07
CA LYS A 179 10.18 -5.89 -4.73
C LYS A 179 11.21 -4.78 -4.74
N ALA A 180 12.21 -4.85 -5.63
CA ALA A 180 13.22 -3.81 -5.70
C ALA A 180 12.63 -2.43 -6.02
N ARG A 181 11.57 -2.36 -6.83
CA ARG A 181 10.91 -1.10 -7.21
C ARG A 181 10.13 -0.51 -6.06
N HIS A 182 9.39 -1.36 -5.36
CA HIS A 182 8.64 -0.97 -4.19
C HIS A 182 9.53 -0.54 -3.01
N VAL A 183 10.66 -1.23 -2.82
CA VAL A 183 11.68 -0.82 -1.83
C VAL A 183 12.31 0.53 -2.21
N LEU A 184 12.57 0.79 -3.49
CA LEU A 184 13.03 2.12 -3.92
C LEU A 184 11.97 3.19 -3.61
N HIS A 185 10.70 2.91 -3.84
CA HIS A 185 9.60 3.81 -3.49
C HIS A 185 9.61 4.19 -1.99
N HIS A 186 9.70 3.21 -1.08
CA HIS A 186 9.69 3.50 0.37
C HIS A 186 10.98 4.09 0.91
N PHE A 187 12.14 3.77 0.32
CA PHE A 187 13.44 4.06 0.94
C PHE A 187 14.35 4.95 0.09
N HIS A 188 13.97 5.33 -1.12
CA HIS A 188 14.80 6.17 -2.00
C HIS A 188 14.06 7.42 -2.43
N ASP A 189 12.95 7.25 -3.13
CA ASP A 189 12.12 8.34 -3.64
C ASP A 189 10.67 7.86 -3.82
N GLU A 190 9.79 8.42 -2.99
CA GLU A 190 8.38 8.10 -2.86
C GLU A 190 7.50 8.70 -3.96
N ASP A 191 8.02 9.65 -4.77
CA ASP A 191 7.32 10.18 -5.95
C ASP A 191 7.57 9.34 -7.22
N GLY A 192 7.83 8.05 -7.07
CA GLY A 192 7.99 7.13 -8.20
C GLY A 192 7.74 5.68 -7.85
N ASN A 193 7.60 4.84 -8.87
CA ASN A 193 7.28 3.42 -8.74
C ASN A 193 6.03 3.15 -7.86
N PHE A 194 4.91 3.82 -8.14
CA PHE A 194 3.65 3.68 -7.40
C PHE A 194 2.99 2.31 -7.59
N GLY A 195 3.30 1.59 -8.66
CA GLY A 195 2.77 0.26 -8.90
C GLY A 195 3.22 -0.76 -7.85
N ILE A 196 2.30 -1.66 -7.44
CA ILE A 196 2.65 -2.80 -6.58
C ILE A 196 3.00 -4.02 -7.44
N THR A 197 2.04 -4.56 -8.19
CA THR A 197 2.25 -5.77 -9.01
C THR A 197 2.57 -5.47 -10.48
N SER A 198 2.24 -4.26 -10.94
CA SER A 198 2.50 -3.79 -12.31
C SER A 198 2.95 -2.33 -12.28
N PHE A 199 3.97 -2.02 -13.08
CA PHE A 199 4.53 -0.68 -13.28
C PHE A 199 4.24 -0.13 -14.69
N LEU A 200 3.22 -0.66 -15.37
CA LEU A 200 2.85 -0.19 -16.71
C LEU A 200 2.41 1.27 -16.65
N VAL A 201 1.55 1.61 -15.70
CA VAL A 201 1.01 2.96 -15.54
C VAL A 201 2.12 3.94 -15.13
N ASP A 202 3.04 3.52 -14.26
CA ASP A 202 4.24 4.32 -13.94
C ASP A 202 5.08 4.66 -15.19
N ARG A 203 5.20 3.74 -16.15
CA ARG A 203 5.92 4.02 -17.40
C ARG A 203 5.18 5.00 -18.29
N ILE A 204 3.86 4.84 -18.39
CA ILE A 204 3.01 5.73 -19.18
C ILE A 204 3.09 7.17 -18.64
N PHE A 205 3.06 7.35 -17.32
CA PHE A 205 3.08 8.67 -16.68
C PHE A 205 4.48 9.14 -16.23
N GLY A 206 5.54 8.42 -16.61
CA GLY A 206 6.93 8.83 -16.37
C GLY A 206 7.40 8.78 -14.91
N SER A 207 6.71 8.07 -14.01
CA SER A 207 7.12 7.87 -12.61
C SER A 207 7.90 6.58 -12.37
N TYR A 208 8.10 5.76 -13.40
CA TYR A 208 8.90 4.53 -13.30
C TYR A 208 10.41 4.83 -13.26
N TYR A 209 11.14 4.25 -12.30
CA TYR A 209 12.59 4.37 -12.27
C TYR A 209 13.32 3.06 -11.90
N ARG A 210 14.48 2.88 -12.56
CA ARG A 210 15.20 1.59 -12.66
C ARG A 210 16.24 1.33 -11.59
N ASP A 211 16.68 2.30 -10.83
CA ASP A 211 17.55 2.08 -9.68
C ASP A 211 17.71 3.40 -8.93
N ALA A 212 18.37 3.34 -7.77
CA ALA A 212 18.62 4.50 -6.93
C ALA A 212 19.47 5.58 -7.62
N LYS A 213 20.21 5.29 -8.71
CA LYS A 213 20.99 6.32 -9.42
C LYS A 213 20.13 7.16 -10.37
N ALA A 214 18.97 6.64 -10.76
CA ALA A 214 18.08 7.29 -11.71
C ALA A 214 17.38 8.55 -11.15
N ARG A 215 17.31 8.70 -9.81
CA ARG A 215 16.67 9.85 -9.14
C ARG A 215 17.47 10.25 -7.90
N PRO A 216 17.46 11.53 -7.49
CA PRO A 216 17.99 11.93 -6.19
C PRO A 216 17.22 11.27 -5.05
N ARG A 217 17.82 11.20 -3.86
CA ARG A 217 17.12 10.74 -2.66
C ARG A 217 16.14 11.80 -2.21
N SER A 218 14.88 11.41 -2.03
CA SER A 218 13.85 12.32 -1.50
C SER A 218 14.02 12.51 0.02
N PRO A 219 13.89 13.74 0.54
CA PRO A 219 13.91 13.99 1.98
C PRO A 219 12.62 13.50 2.69
N THR A 220 11.55 13.25 1.93
CA THR A 220 10.20 13.05 2.45
C THR A 220 9.70 11.60 2.36
N VAL A 221 10.59 10.65 2.03
CA VAL A 221 10.23 9.21 1.90
C VAL A 221 9.49 8.62 3.10
N PHE A 222 9.77 9.09 4.31
CA PHE A 222 9.08 8.59 5.51
C PHE A 222 7.86 9.43 5.88
N ASN A 223 7.84 10.73 5.56
CA ASN A 223 6.82 11.67 6.05
C ASN A 223 5.82 12.13 4.97
N LEU A 224 6.01 11.75 3.71
CA LEU A 224 5.15 12.09 2.57
C LEU A 224 4.91 13.60 2.39
N GLY A 225 5.91 14.42 2.75
CA GLY A 225 5.83 15.87 2.69
C GLY A 225 5.15 16.51 3.90
N TYR A 226 4.81 15.74 4.93
CA TYR A 226 4.37 16.24 6.23
C TYR A 226 5.59 16.37 7.16
N ASP A 227 6.47 17.34 6.86
CA ASP A 227 7.65 17.65 7.67
C ASP A 227 7.28 18.45 8.95
N VAL A 228 8.27 18.77 9.79
CA VAL A 228 8.06 19.54 11.03
C VAL A 228 7.41 20.90 10.77
N LYS A 229 7.71 21.55 9.64
CA LYS A 229 7.13 22.85 9.29
C LYS A 229 5.63 22.71 8.99
N GLU A 230 5.25 21.71 8.21
CA GLU A 230 3.85 21.39 7.94
C GLU A 230 3.13 20.95 9.22
N ALA A 231 3.78 20.17 10.10
CA ALA A 231 3.21 19.76 11.38
C ALA A 231 2.91 20.95 12.30
N ASN A 232 3.75 21.98 12.31
CA ASN A 232 3.46 23.21 13.06
C ASN A 232 2.24 23.99 12.51
N THR A 233 1.97 23.87 11.21
CA THR A 233 0.83 24.56 10.56
C THR A 233 -0.46 23.74 10.65
N TYR A 234 -0.34 22.41 10.53
CA TYR A 234 -1.43 21.45 10.52
C TYR A 234 -1.13 20.33 11.54
N PRO A 235 -1.33 20.56 12.85
CA PRO A 235 -0.81 19.69 13.91
C PRO A 235 -1.52 18.35 14.04
N TRP A 236 -2.64 18.14 13.35
CA TRP A 236 -3.55 17.02 13.59
C TRP A 236 -2.89 15.64 13.51
N VAL A 237 -2.00 15.39 12.53
CA VAL A 237 -1.32 14.09 12.41
C VAL A 237 -0.24 13.93 13.47
N MET A 238 0.50 14.99 13.79
CA MET A 238 1.45 15.01 14.91
C MET A 238 0.76 14.74 16.25
N ASP A 239 -0.38 15.39 16.52
CA ASP A 239 -1.20 15.20 17.71
C ASP A 239 -1.69 13.74 17.82
N LEU A 240 -2.17 13.16 16.72
CA LEU A 240 -2.59 11.75 16.66
C LEU A 240 -1.44 10.77 16.84
N THR A 241 -0.23 11.15 16.42
CA THR A 241 0.98 10.32 16.52
C THR A 241 1.62 10.44 17.91
N GLY A 242 1.42 11.57 18.61
CA GLY A 242 2.08 11.88 19.89
C GLY A 242 3.57 12.20 19.75
N SER A 243 4.07 12.41 18.53
CA SER A 243 5.45 12.80 18.25
C SER A 243 5.56 13.52 16.90
N PRO A 244 6.60 14.37 16.69
CA PRO A 244 6.86 15.00 15.41
C PRO A 244 7.06 13.97 14.28
N PRO A 245 6.75 14.31 13.02
CA PRO A 245 6.97 13.42 11.89
C PRO A 245 8.45 13.03 11.78
N ARG A 246 8.72 11.77 11.44
CA ARG A 246 10.08 11.31 11.21
C ARG A 246 10.53 11.74 9.83
N ASP A 247 11.46 12.68 9.79
CA ASP A 247 12.23 12.96 8.59
C ASP A 247 13.17 11.80 8.28
N ARG A 248 13.65 11.78 7.04
CA ARG A 248 14.68 10.85 6.63
C ARG A 248 15.92 11.03 7.52
N PRO A 249 16.45 9.94 8.15
CA PRO A 249 17.70 10.03 8.88
C PRO A 249 18.83 10.49 7.95
N ASP A 250 19.72 11.33 8.47
CA ASP A 250 20.92 11.71 7.74
C ASP A 250 21.68 10.45 7.31
N GLY A 251 22.02 10.37 6.01
CA GLY A 251 22.79 9.24 5.51
C GLY A 251 24.16 9.21 6.18
N ALA A 252 24.74 8.01 6.36
CA ALA A 252 26.08 7.83 6.93
C ALA A 252 27.22 8.62 6.22
N ARG A 253 26.91 9.19 5.05
CA ARG A 253 27.70 10.24 4.39
C ARG A 253 26.77 11.43 4.11
N ALA A 254 26.60 12.31 5.09
CA ALA A 254 26.09 13.65 4.80
C ALA A 254 27.01 14.28 3.72
N PRO A 255 26.47 15.06 2.77
CA PRO A 255 27.32 15.83 1.88
C PRO A 255 28.23 16.71 2.75
N ALA A 256 29.54 16.60 2.55
CA ALA A 256 30.51 17.47 3.21
C ALA A 256 30.20 18.92 2.82
N GLY A 257 29.50 19.64 3.69
CA GLY A 257 29.03 20.98 3.35
C GLY A 257 27.89 21.47 4.23
N LYS A 258 28.11 21.48 5.54
CA LYS A 258 27.55 22.43 6.53
C LYS A 258 28.16 22.09 7.88
N THR A 259 29.31 22.71 8.17
CA THR A 259 29.80 22.85 9.54
C THR A 259 28.71 23.50 10.39
N PRO A 260 28.33 22.92 11.54
CA PRO A 260 27.54 23.65 12.52
C PRO A 260 28.40 24.81 13.00
N ASP A 261 27.90 26.02 12.81
CA ASP A 261 28.52 27.21 13.38
C ASP A 261 28.49 27.06 14.90
N SER A 262 29.66 26.82 15.48
CA SER A 262 29.85 26.78 16.92
C SER A 262 29.72 28.20 17.45
N ALA A 263 28.49 28.64 17.66
CA ALA A 263 28.20 29.82 18.46
C ALA A 263 28.64 29.53 19.90
N ARG A 264 29.83 30.06 20.20
CA ARG A 264 30.44 30.15 21.51
C ARG A 264 29.45 30.76 22.49
N HIS A 265 29.01 30.00 23.49
CA HIS A 265 28.69 30.58 24.79
C HIS A 265 29.99 30.64 25.58
N ALA A 266 30.59 31.82 25.58
CA ALA A 266 31.54 32.23 26.61
C ALA A 266 30.76 32.74 27.82
N ALA A 267 31.31 32.39 29.00
CA ALA A 267 31.12 32.92 30.36
C ALA A 267 30.01 33.95 30.62
#